data_AF-A0A957CIG1-F1
#
_entry.id   AF-A0A957CIG1-F1
#
_cell.length_a   1.000
_cell.length_b   1.000
_cell.length_c   1.000
_cell.angle_alpha   90.00
_cell.angle_beta   90.00
_cell.angle_gamma   90.00
#
_symmetry.space_group_name_H-M   'P 1'
#
loop_
_entity.id
_entity.type
_entity.pdbx_description
1 polymer ?
#
loop_
_entity_poly.entity_id
_entity_poly.type
_entity_poly.pdbx_seq_one_letter_code
_entity_poly.pdbx_strand_id
1 'polypeptide(L)'
;GLLGVGYLVVMGGWFWHNWQLFGSLLPTVGTQTIFLTTYDDLFAYGRSFDLAHLLAWGWPNILQSRLAAVSTAVQTFIAINCLIFLLPFVMVGWWQLGKTDRGGIRPFTFYLIALYVSMSLIFAFPGARGGLFHSSAALFPWAMALAAAGIPPTVQWVARWLSHWQPERAAPIFAGLFVVVAWVMSIGLGIVRTPEPTETAVYEQIGADLPADAVVMSGNAPGFYYHTDLKSVSVPNEPPDVLLSAAEAYHVTHLALDINHPLPLDALYTGEWRDGRIQLLNMYDDIKLYQINQ
;
A
#
# COMPACT_ATOMS: atom_id res chain seq x y z
N GLY A 1 -12.60 -4.90 27.60
CA GLY A 1 -12.91 -3.77 28.49
C GLY A 1 -12.03 -2.59 28.15
N LEU A 2 -10.84 -2.51 28.76
CA LEU A 2 -9.93 -1.35 28.65
C LEU A 2 -9.48 -1.01 27.22
N LEU A 3 -9.14 -2.01 26.39
CA LEU A 3 -8.73 -1.76 25.00
C LEU A 3 -9.86 -1.13 24.16
N GLY A 4 -11.11 -1.56 24.36
CA GLY A 4 -12.25 -1.00 23.64
C GLY A 4 -12.56 0.44 24.08
N VAL A 5 -12.50 0.72 25.39
CA VAL A 5 -12.66 2.07 25.91
C VAL A 5 -11.54 2.99 25.42
N GLY A 6 -10.29 2.54 25.48
CA GLY A 6 -9.14 3.29 24.96
C GLY A 6 -9.28 3.60 23.47
N TYR A 7 -9.66 2.61 22.67
CA TYR A 7 -9.96 2.80 21.25
C TYR A 7 -11.05 3.84 21.02
N LEU A 8 -12.16 3.78 21.76
CA LEU A 8 -13.26 4.73 21.62
C LEU A 8 -12.91 6.14 22.09
N VAL A 9 -12.04 6.29 23.10
CA VAL A 9 -11.55 7.62 23.51
C VAL A 9 -10.70 8.23 22.40
N VAL A 10 -9.83 7.45 21.76
CA VAL A 10 -8.97 7.92 20.66
C VAL A 10 -9.78 8.19 19.40
N MET A 11 -10.67 7.27 19.01
CA MET A 11 -11.41 7.33 17.76
C MET A 11 -12.75 8.09 17.86
N GLY A 12 -13.23 8.39 19.07
CA GLY A 12 -14.55 8.97 19.29
C GLY A 12 -14.72 10.33 18.62
N GLY A 13 -13.69 11.18 18.66
CA GLY A 13 -13.69 12.46 17.94
C GLY A 13 -13.80 12.29 16.43
N TRP A 14 -13.10 11.28 15.87
CA TRP A 14 -13.17 10.96 14.45
C TRP A 14 -14.54 10.40 14.05
N PHE A 15 -15.12 9.52 14.86
CA PHE A 15 -16.47 9.00 14.62
C PHE A 15 -17.53 10.10 14.70
N TRP A 16 -17.39 11.03 15.64
CA TRP A 16 -18.26 12.21 15.70
C TRP A 16 -18.13 13.06 14.45
N HIS A 17 -16.91 13.33 13.99
CA HIS A 17 -16.66 14.04 12.73
C HIS A 17 -17.32 13.35 11.53
N ASN A 18 -17.15 12.03 11.39
CA ASN A 18 -17.78 11.25 10.32
C ASN A 18 -19.32 11.32 10.40
N TRP A 19 -19.88 11.27 11.61
CA TRP A 19 -21.32 11.40 11.80
C TRP A 19 -21.84 12.75 11.33
N GLN A 20 -21.13 13.84 11.63
CA GLN A 20 -21.52 15.18 11.21
C GLN A 20 -21.45 15.38 9.69
N LEU A 21 -20.45 14.78 9.02
CA LEU A 21 -20.27 14.92 7.58
C LEU A 21 -21.12 13.94 6.75
N PHE A 22 -21.21 12.68 7.18
CA PHE A 22 -21.74 11.59 6.37
C PHE A 22 -22.99 10.93 6.99
N GLY A 23 -23.44 11.38 8.17
CA GLY A 23 -24.57 10.78 8.88
C GLY A 23 -24.31 9.35 9.38
N SER A 24 -23.05 8.90 9.40
CA SER A 24 -22.66 7.57 9.85
C SER A 24 -21.27 7.58 10.51
N LEU A 25 -21.07 6.74 11.53
CA LEU A 25 -19.77 6.65 12.23
C LEU A 25 -18.70 6.01 11.34
N LEU A 26 -19.13 5.03 10.53
CA LEU A 26 -18.30 4.25 9.60
C LEU A 26 -18.93 4.29 8.21
N PRO A 27 -18.59 5.29 7.39
CA PRO A 27 -19.07 5.38 6.01
C PRO A 27 -18.69 4.12 5.22
N THR A 28 -19.64 3.55 4.49
CA THR A 28 -19.45 2.31 3.71
C THR A 28 -18.85 2.54 2.33
N VAL A 29 -18.59 3.80 1.93
CA VAL A 29 -18.01 4.11 0.61
C VAL A 29 -16.71 3.32 0.39
N GLY A 30 -15.88 3.17 1.42
CA GLY A 30 -14.65 2.36 1.35
C GLY A 30 -14.87 0.88 1.05
N THR A 31 -16.06 0.31 1.29
CA THR A 31 -16.33 -1.11 0.97
C THR A 31 -16.45 -1.36 -0.52
N GLN A 32 -16.62 -0.32 -1.35
CA GLN A 32 -16.57 -0.47 -2.81
C GLN A 32 -15.22 -1.00 -3.28
N THR A 33 -14.14 -0.78 -2.51
CA THR A 33 -12.80 -1.29 -2.82
C THR A 33 -12.69 -2.83 -2.81
N ILE A 34 -13.71 -3.54 -2.30
CA ILE A 34 -13.84 -5.00 -2.40
C ILE A 34 -14.09 -5.43 -3.86
N PHE A 35 -14.74 -4.57 -4.63
CA PHE A 35 -15.31 -4.88 -5.93
C PHE A 35 -14.54 -4.29 -7.12
N LEU A 36 -13.33 -3.76 -6.88
CA LEU A 36 -12.49 -3.19 -7.95
C LEU A 36 -12.07 -4.28 -8.95
N THR A 37 -11.76 -3.84 -10.18
CA THR A 37 -11.24 -4.70 -11.27
C THR A 37 -9.84 -4.30 -11.71
N THR A 38 -9.42 -3.09 -11.37
CA THR A 38 -8.02 -2.63 -11.39
C THR A 38 -7.74 -1.78 -10.13
N TYR A 39 -6.47 -1.58 -9.80
CA TYR A 39 -6.10 -0.68 -8.69
C TYR A 39 -6.51 0.77 -8.97
N ASP A 40 -6.43 1.20 -10.23
CA ASP A 40 -6.72 2.58 -10.63
C ASP A 40 -8.21 2.94 -10.43
N ASP A 41 -9.10 1.95 -10.28
CA ASP A 41 -10.50 2.16 -9.91
C ASP A 41 -10.65 2.86 -8.54
N LEU A 42 -9.61 2.84 -7.70
CA LEU A 42 -9.56 3.63 -6.46
C LEU A 42 -9.67 5.14 -6.73
N PHE A 43 -9.22 5.59 -7.89
CA PHE A 43 -9.24 6.98 -8.34
C PHE A 43 -10.39 7.24 -9.35
N ALA A 44 -11.39 6.36 -9.40
CA ALA A 44 -12.54 6.57 -10.25
C ALA A 44 -13.37 7.78 -9.80
N TYR A 45 -13.97 8.49 -10.76
CA TYR A 45 -14.83 9.63 -10.50
C TYR A 45 -16.23 9.37 -11.05
N GLY A 46 -17.22 9.36 -10.17
CA GLY A 46 -18.62 9.13 -10.53
C GLY A 46 -19.00 7.66 -10.81
N ARG A 47 -18.04 6.73 -10.81
CA ARG A 47 -18.31 5.28 -10.87
C ARG A 47 -18.60 4.70 -9.49
N SER A 48 -19.44 3.67 -9.46
CA SER A 48 -19.74 2.88 -8.26
C SER A 48 -19.40 1.42 -8.49
N PHE A 49 -18.76 0.79 -7.50
CA PHE A 49 -18.35 -0.61 -7.58
C PHE A 49 -19.14 -1.46 -6.59
N ASP A 50 -19.83 -2.47 -7.11
CA ASP A 50 -20.62 -3.41 -6.34
C ASP A 50 -20.37 -4.86 -6.81
N LEU A 51 -21.10 -5.80 -6.21
CA LEU A 51 -20.98 -7.21 -6.57
C LEU A 51 -21.35 -7.47 -8.04
N ALA A 52 -22.34 -6.75 -8.59
CA ALA A 52 -22.75 -6.94 -9.98
C ALA A 52 -21.64 -6.51 -10.95
N HIS A 53 -20.97 -5.39 -10.68
CA HIS A 53 -19.80 -4.94 -11.41
C HIS A 53 -18.68 -6.00 -11.40
N LEU A 54 -18.33 -6.52 -10.22
CA LEU A 54 -17.28 -7.53 -10.10
C LEU A 54 -17.65 -8.81 -10.86
N LEU A 55 -18.90 -9.28 -10.76
CA LEU A 55 -19.34 -10.50 -11.45
C LEU A 55 -19.39 -10.31 -12.98
N ALA A 56 -19.73 -9.12 -13.46
CA ALA A 56 -19.71 -8.77 -14.88
C ALA A 56 -18.29 -8.80 -15.47
N TRP A 57 -17.25 -8.59 -14.65
CA TRP A 57 -15.85 -8.74 -15.06
C TRP A 57 -15.47 -10.18 -15.42
N GLY A 58 -16.21 -11.16 -14.89
CA GLY A 58 -16.10 -12.58 -15.24
C GLY A 58 -15.20 -13.39 -14.31
N TRP A 59 -15.62 -14.62 -14.02
CA TRP A 59 -14.93 -15.54 -13.10
C TRP A 59 -13.44 -15.77 -13.40
N PRO A 60 -12.99 -15.94 -14.65
CA PRO A 60 -11.56 -16.11 -14.93
C PRO A 60 -10.71 -14.96 -14.39
N ASN A 61 -11.14 -13.71 -14.62
CA ASN A 61 -10.45 -12.52 -14.17
C ASN A 61 -10.46 -12.39 -12.63
N ILE A 62 -11.62 -12.66 -12.01
CA ILE A 62 -11.76 -12.65 -10.56
C ILE A 62 -10.79 -13.67 -9.94
N LEU A 63 -10.80 -14.92 -10.38
CA LEU A 63 -9.94 -15.97 -9.82
C LEU A 63 -8.46 -15.66 -10.04
N GLN A 64 -8.08 -15.21 -11.24
CA GLN A 64 -6.70 -14.82 -11.54
C GLN A 64 -6.23 -13.67 -10.63
N SER A 65 -7.07 -12.65 -10.41
CA SER A 65 -6.73 -11.53 -9.53
C SER A 65 -6.49 -11.98 -8.08
N ARG A 66 -7.32 -12.91 -7.56
CA ARG A 66 -7.15 -13.43 -6.19
C ARG A 66 -5.92 -14.32 -6.07
N LEU A 67 -5.63 -15.15 -7.07
CA LEU A 67 -4.40 -15.94 -7.10
C LEU A 67 -3.15 -15.05 -7.14
N ALA A 68 -3.16 -13.99 -7.95
CA ALA A 68 -2.08 -13.01 -8.00
C ALA A 68 -1.91 -12.27 -6.67
N ALA A 69 -3.01 -11.86 -6.04
CA ALA A 69 -2.99 -11.20 -4.73
C ALA A 69 -2.51 -12.15 -3.61
N VAL A 70 -2.92 -13.43 -3.62
CA VAL A 70 -2.42 -14.46 -2.69
C VAL A 70 -0.92 -14.69 -2.91
N SER A 71 -0.45 -14.77 -4.15
CA SER A 71 0.99 -14.89 -4.46
C SER A 71 1.76 -13.70 -3.90
N THR A 72 1.27 -12.48 -4.13
CA THR A 72 1.86 -11.24 -3.58
C THR A 72 1.87 -11.26 -2.06
N ALA A 73 0.80 -11.74 -1.43
CA ALA A 73 0.71 -11.86 0.02
C ALA A 73 1.73 -12.86 0.56
N VAL A 74 1.85 -14.05 -0.03
CA VAL A 74 2.87 -15.04 0.35
C VAL A 74 4.28 -14.47 0.23
N GLN A 75 4.58 -13.80 -0.89
CA GLN A 75 5.87 -13.13 -1.09
C GLN A 75 6.11 -12.05 -0.03
N THR A 76 5.09 -11.26 0.31
CA THR A 76 5.18 -10.23 1.36
C THR A 76 5.48 -10.85 2.72
N PHE A 77 4.80 -11.93 3.11
CA PHE A 77 5.08 -12.62 4.38
C PHE A 77 6.51 -13.14 4.45
N ILE A 78 6.97 -13.80 3.38
CA ILE A 78 8.30 -14.40 3.33
C ILE A 78 9.36 -13.30 3.32
N ALA A 79 9.28 -12.35 2.39
CA ALA A 79 10.32 -11.36 2.17
C ALA A 79 10.34 -10.25 3.21
N ILE A 80 9.17 -9.76 3.64
CA ILE A 80 9.07 -8.60 4.53
C ILE A 80 8.99 -9.04 5.99
N ASN A 81 8.03 -9.90 6.34
CA ASN A 81 7.84 -10.26 7.74
C ASN A 81 8.87 -11.27 8.25
N CYS A 82 9.37 -12.13 7.36
CA CYS A 82 10.36 -13.16 7.71
C CYS A 82 11.77 -12.87 7.17
N LEU A 83 12.00 -11.73 6.50
CA LEU A 83 13.29 -11.38 5.88
C LEU A 83 13.88 -12.50 5.01
N ILE A 84 13.03 -13.36 4.45
CA ILE A 84 13.34 -14.64 3.77
C ILE A 84 13.97 -15.67 4.71
N PHE A 85 15.12 -15.36 5.32
CA PHE A 85 15.92 -16.33 6.08
C PHE A 85 15.36 -16.65 7.47
N LEU A 86 14.48 -15.80 8.04
CA LEU A 86 13.86 -16.07 9.34
C LEU A 86 12.66 -17.01 9.24
N LEU A 87 12.12 -17.24 8.03
CA LEU A 87 10.92 -18.05 7.80
C LEU A 87 10.93 -19.40 8.55
N PRO A 88 11.95 -20.26 8.42
CA PRO A 88 11.94 -21.56 9.10
C PRO A 88 11.86 -21.41 10.62
N PHE A 89 12.53 -20.41 11.20
CA PHE A 89 12.54 -20.17 12.64
C PHE A 89 11.21 -19.61 13.13
N VAL A 90 10.60 -18.68 12.37
CA VAL A 90 9.24 -18.19 12.66
C VAL A 90 8.25 -19.34 12.69
N MET A 91 8.31 -20.25 11.71
CA MET A 91 7.42 -21.42 11.63
C MET A 91 7.63 -22.37 12.82
N VAL A 92 8.88 -22.66 13.19
CA VAL A 92 9.20 -23.53 14.33
C VAL A 92 8.78 -22.89 15.65
N GLY A 93 9.03 -21.60 15.85
CA GLY A 93 8.62 -20.84 17.03
C GLY A 93 7.10 -20.78 17.17
N TRP A 94 6.40 -20.48 16.07
CA TRP A 94 4.94 -20.49 16.01
C TRP A 94 4.35 -21.86 16.35
N TRP A 95 4.91 -22.93 15.79
CA TRP A 95 4.47 -24.29 16.10
C TRP A 95 4.68 -24.67 17.57
N GLN A 96 5.79 -24.28 18.18
CA GLN A 96 6.09 -24.59 19.58
C GLN A 96 5.26 -23.79 20.56
N LEU A 97 5.12 -22.49 20.33
CA LEU A 97 4.25 -21.64 21.16
C LEU A 97 2.78 -22.02 20.96
N GLY A 98 2.36 -22.46 19.77
CA GLY A 98 1.05 -23.05 19.53
C GLY A 98 0.79 -24.34 20.32
N LYS A 99 1.83 -25.02 20.83
CA LYS A 99 1.69 -26.16 21.73
C LYS A 99 1.78 -25.78 23.20
N THR A 100 2.63 -24.82 23.55
CA THR A 100 3.03 -24.51 24.93
C THR A 100 2.33 -23.28 25.51
N ASP A 101 2.09 -22.25 24.70
CA ASP A 101 1.39 -21.01 25.07
C ASP A 101 0.40 -20.57 23.99
N ARG A 102 -0.69 -21.34 23.89
CA ARG A 102 -1.79 -21.05 22.95
C ARG A 102 -2.44 -19.70 23.22
N GLY A 103 -2.47 -19.27 24.49
CA GLY A 103 -3.07 -17.99 24.89
C GLY A 103 -2.30 -16.81 24.31
N GLY A 104 -0.98 -16.82 24.46
CA GLY A 104 -0.09 -15.76 23.97
C GLY A 104 -0.03 -15.64 22.45
N ILE A 105 0.01 -16.77 21.71
CA ILE A 105 0.19 -16.75 20.26
C ILE A 105 -1.11 -16.55 19.46
N ARG A 106 -2.27 -16.72 20.10
CA ARG A 106 -3.59 -16.63 19.46
C ARG A 106 -3.87 -15.29 18.79
N PRO A 107 -3.65 -14.13 19.45
CA PRO A 107 -3.87 -12.82 18.85
C PRO A 107 -3.02 -12.62 17.59
N PHE A 108 -1.74 -12.98 17.64
CA PHE A 108 -0.85 -12.95 16.47
C PHE A 108 -1.38 -13.82 15.33
N THR A 109 -1.73 -15.08 15.64
CA THR A 109 -2.21 -16.04 14.63
C THR A 109 -3.51 -15.57 13.99
N PHE A 110 -4.45 -15.08 14.79
CA PHE A 110 -5.71 -14.54 14.31
C PHE A 110 -5.48 -13.30 13.43
N TYR A 111 -4.67 -12.35 13.88
CA TYR A 111 -4.37 -11.15 13.12
C TYR A 111 -3.65 -11.47 11.82
N LEU A 112 -2.66 -12.38 11.83
CA LEU A 112 -1.97 -12.87 10.64
C LEU A 112 -2.96 -13.45 9.62
N ILE A 113 -3.80 -14.41 10.04
CA ILE A 113 -4.75 -15.05 9.12
C ILE A 113 -5.77 -14.05 8.61
N ALA A 114 -6.39 -13.28 9.51
CA ALA A 114 -7.41 -12.30 9.15
C ALA A 114 -6.85 -11.26 8.17
N LEU A 115 -5.68 -10.69 8.47
CA LEU A 115 -5.05 -9.70 7.61
C LEU A 115 -4.75 -10.26 6.22
N TYR A 116 -4.10 -11.42 6.13
CA TYR A 116 -3.67 -11.97 4.85
C TYR A 116 -4.84 -12.45 4.01
N VAL A 117 -5.85 -13.08 4.63
CA VAL A 117 -7.08 -13.48 3.94
C VAL A 117 -7.83 -12.25 3.44
N SER A 118 -8.03 -11.24 4.29
CA SER A 118 -8.73 -10.02 3.89
C SER A 118 -8.00 -9.27 2.77
N MET A 119 -6.70 -9.08 2.88
CA MET A 119 -5.93 -8.30 1.89
C MET A 119 -5.65 -9.04 0.58
N SER A 120 -5.77 -10.37 0.54
CA SER A 120 -5.59 -11.13 -0.70
C SER A 120 -6.90 -11.54 -1.37
N LEU A 121 -7.97 -11.79 -0.61
CA LEU A 121 -9.23 -12.30 -1.15
C LEU A 121 -10.35 -11.26 -1.20
N ILE A 122 -10.40 -10.35 -0.22
CA ILE A 122 -11.47 -9.34 -0.10
C ILE A 122 -11.00 -8.04 -0.78
N PHE A 123 -9.90 -7.47 -0.31
CA PHE A 123 -9.32 -6.21 -0.80
C PHE A 123 -8.12 -6.46 -1.71
N ALA A 124 -8.28 -7.31 -2.72
CA ALA A 124 -7.16 -7.85 -3.51
C ALA A 124 -6.28 -6.76 -4.16
N PHE A 125 -6.89 -5.72 -4.75
CA PHE A 125 -6.15 -4.64 -5.40
C PHE A 125 -5.46 -3.70 -4.40
N PRO A 126 -6.17 -3.10 -3.42
CA PRO A 126 -5.50 -2.27 -2.39
C PRO A 126 -4.47 -3.04 -1.59
N GLY A 127 -4.75 -4.31 -1.27
CA GLY A 127 -3.87 -5.18 -0.50
C GLY A 127 -2.54 -5.43 -1.23
N ALA A 128 -2.59 -5.80 -2.51
CA ALA A 128 -1.39 -6.04 -3.33
C ALA A 128 -0.56 -4.77 -3.60
N ARG A 129 -1.21 -3.60 -3.63
CA ARG A 129 -0.57 -2.30 -3.95
C ARG A 129 -0.11 -1.49 -2.73
N GLY A 130 0.02 -2.14 -1.57
CA GLY A 130 0.66 -1.54 -0.39
C GLY A 130 -0.13 -1.70 0.91
N GLY A 131 -1.45 -1.91 0.83
CA GLY A 131 -2.31 -2.08 2.00
C GLY A 131 -1.85 -3.21 2.91
N LEU A 132 -1.47 -4.36 2.33
CA LEU A 132 -0.91 -5.48 3.09
C LEU A 132 0.48 -5.16 3.65
N PHE A 133 1.35 -4.52 2.87
CA PHE A 133 2.70 -4.17 3.29
C PHE A 133 2.70 -3.26 4.53
N HIS A 134 1.91 -2.19 4.51
CA HIS A 134 1.81 -1.27 5.65
C HIS A 134 1.15 -1.92 6.86
N SER A 135 0.09 -2.70 6.64
CA SER A 135 -0.62 -3.37 7.74
C SER A 135 0.21 -4.47 8.38
N SER A 136 1.02 -5.20 7.60
CA SER A 136 1.83 -6.30 8.12
C SER A 136 3.00 -5.83 8.97
N ALA A 137 3.33 -4.53 9.00
CA ALA A 137 4.33 -3.97 9.90
C ALA A 137 4.05 -4.30 11.38
N ALA A 138 2.76 -4.38 11.77
CA ALA A 138 2.35 -4.77 13.11
C ALA A 138 2.72 -6.23 13.46
N LEU A 139 2.93 -7.10 12.48
CA LEU A 139 3.37 -8.49 12.67
C LEU A 139 4.89 -8.60 12.85
N PHE A 140 5.66 -7.56 12.50
CA PHE A 140 7.11 -7.63 12.48
C PHE A 140 7.73 -7.93 13.85
N PRO A 141 7.36 -7.24 14.96
CA PRO A 141 7.89 -7.56 16.28
C PRO A 141 7.60 -9.00 16.72
N TRP A 142 6.40 -9.50 16.37
CA TRP A 142 6.01 -10.88 16.65
C TRP A 142 6.82 -11.88 15.84
N ALA A 143 7.03 -11.63 14.55
CA ALA A 143 7.86 -12.47 13.70
C ALA A 143 9.29 -12.55 14.25
N MET A 144 9.88 -11.44 14.70
CA MET A 144 11.20 -11.44 15.33
C MET A 144 11.23 -12.27 16.63
N ALA A 145 10.22 -12.12 17.49
CA ALA A 145 10.11 -12.90 18.72
C ALA A 145 9.95 -14.41 18.44
N LEU A 146 9.14 -14.76 17.43
CA LEU A 146 8.95 -16.15 17.00
C LEU A 146 10.21 -16.75 16.41
N ALA A 147 10.93 -15.98 15.59
CA ALA A 147 12.23 -16.40 15.09
C ALA A 147 13.20 -16.68 16.24
N ALA A 148 13.31 -15.77 17.21
CA ALA A 148 14.16 -15.95 18.39
C ALA A 148 13.79 -17.22 19.18
N ALA A 149 12.50 -17.46 19.41
CA ALA A 149 11.99 -18.66 20.05
C ALA A 149 12.25 -19.95 19.23
N GLY A 150 12.24 -19.84 17.90
CA GLY A 150 12.44 -20.96 16.98
C GLY A 150 13.91 -21.35 16.75
N ILE A 151 14.88 -20.48 17.06
CA ILE A 151 16.31 -20.76 16.84
C ILE A 151 16.82 -21.92 17.70
N PRO A 152 16.73 -21.90 19.05
CA PRO A 152 17.26 -22.99 19.88
C PRO A 152 16.76 -24.38 19.49
N PRO A 153 15.45 -24.61 19.30
CA PRO A 153 14.95 -25.95 18.96
C PRO A 153 15.29 -26.35 17.52
N THR A 154 15.40 -25.41 16.59
CA THR A 154 15.90 -25.69 15.23
C THR A 154 17.35 -26.15 15.28
N VAL A 155 18.21 -25.44 16.03
CA VAL A 155 19.61 -25.81 16.22
C VAL A 155 19.75 -27.17 16.90
N GLN A 156 18.96 -27.44 17.94
CA GLN A 156 18.93 -28.76 18.60
C GLN A 156 18.51 -29.88 17.64
N TRP A 157 17.52 -29.62 16.78
CA TRP A 157 17.09 -30.59 15.77
C TRP A 157 18.19 -30.86 14.75
N VAL A 158 18.86 -29.82 14.24
CA VAL A 158 19.99 -29.96 13.30
C VAL A 158 21.18 -30.70 13.93
N ALA A 159 21.48 -30.44 15.21
CA ALA A 159 22.58 -31.09 15.92
C ALA A 159 22.40 -32.60 16.10
N ARG A 160 21.18 -33.14 15.92
CA ARG A 160 20.96 -34.61 15.85
C ARG A 160 21.59 -35.23 14.62
N TRP A 161 21.72 -34.46 13.54
CA TRP A 161 22.28 -34.89 12.26
C TRP A 161 23.75 -34.47 12.12
N LEU A 162 24.13 -33.34 12.73
CA LEU A 162 25.50 -32.83 12.73
C LEU A 162 26.11 -32.98 14.11
N SER A 163 26.70 -34.15 14.38
CA SER A 163 27.23 -34.55 15.69
C SER A 163 28.34 -33.63 16.26
N HIS A 164 28.95 -32.79 15.42
CA HIS A 164 29.96 -31.81 15.84
C HIS A 164 29.35 -30.46 16.30
N TRP A 165 28.03 -30.25 16.17
CA TRP A 165 27.37 -29.04 16.67
C TRP A 165 27.11 -29.12 18.17
N GLN A 166 27.45 -28.04 18.89
CA GLN A 166 27.14 -27.86 20.30
C GLN A 166 25.96 -26.88 20.43
N PRO A 167 24.71 -27.35 20.66
CA PRO A 167 23.52 -26.51 20.58
C PRO A 167 23.56 -25.29 21.49
N GLU A 168 24.10 -25.44 22.71
CA GLU A 168 24.23 -24.38 23.70
C GLU A 168 25.11 -23.21 23.22
N ARG A 169 26.12 -23.49 22.37
CA ARG A 169 27.00 -22.47 21.79
C ARG A 169 26.50 -21.99 20.43
N ALA A 170 25.94 -22.89 19.62
CA ALA A 170 25.51 -22.56 18.26
C ALA A 170 24.29 -21.64 18.24
N ALA A 171 23.29 -21.86 19.10
CA ALA A 171 22.07 -21.05 19.13
C ALA A 171 22.32 -19.55 19.34
N PRO A 172 23.10 -19.09 20.34
CA PRO A 172 23.38 -17.66 20.49
C PRO A 172 24.21 -17.08 19.34
N ILE A 173 25.11 -17.85 18.72
CA ILE A 173 25.88 -17.42 17.55
C ILE A 173 24.94 -17.18 16.35
N PHE A 174 24.03 -18.11 16.07
CA PHE A 174 23.04 -17.94 15.00
C PHE A 174 22.12 -16.74 15.25
N ALA A 175 21.66 -16.56 16.49
CA ALA A 175 20.85 -15.39 16.86
C ALA A 175 21.62 -14.08 16.61
N GLY A 176 22.89 -13.99 17.05
CA GLY A 176 23.74 -12.82 16.80
C GLY A 176 23.97 -12.57 15.30
N LEU A 177 24.26 -13.62 14.53
CA LEU A 177 24.44 -13.52 13.08
C LEU A 177 23.17 -13.01 12.39
N PHE A 178 21.98 -13.48 12.79
CA PHE A 178 20.73 -13.02 12.21
C PHE A 178 20.42 -11.56 12.53
N VAL A 179 20.77 -11.07 13.72
CA VAL A 179 20.68 -9.64 14.03
C VAL A 179 21.59 -8.83 13.10
N VAL A 180 22.83 -9.27 12.88
CA VAL A 180 23.77 -8.60 11.96
C VAL A 180 23.24 -8.62 10.53
N VAL A 181 22.76 -9.76 10.04
CA VAL A 181 22.18 -9.88 8.69
C VAL A 181 20.94 -8.98 8.54
N ALA A 182 20.03 -8.99 9.52
CA ALA A 182 18.86 -8.12 9.51
C ALA A 182 19.29 -6.64 9.46
N TRP A 183 20.29 -6.25 10.26
CA TRP A 183 20.79 -4.88 10.30
C TRP A 183 21.43 -4.46 8.96
N VAL A 184 22.29 -5.30 8.38
CA VAL A 184 22.92 -5.06 7.07
C VAL A 184 21.87 -4.96 5.97
N MET A 185 20.87 -5.85 5.96
CA MET A 185 19.78 -5.81 4.99
C MET A 185 18.95 -4.54 5.15
N SER A 186 18.59 -4.16 6.38
CA SER A 186 17.80 -2.94 6.63
C SER A 186 18.53 -1.67 6.20
N ILE A 187 19.83 -1.55 6.51
CA ILE A 187 20.63 -0.38 6.10
C ILE A 187 20.87 -0.39 4.59
N GLY A 188 21.29 -1.53 4.03
CA GLY A 188 21.56 -1.66 2.60
C GLY A 188 20.34 -1.32 1.75
N LEU A 189 19.17 -1.86 2.11
CA LEU A 189 17.91 -1.52 1.43
C LEU A 189 17.50 -0.05 1.64
N GLY A 190 17.78 0.53 2.82
CA GLY A 190 17.51 1.93 3.10
C GLY A 190 18.33 2.89 2.22
N ILE A 191 19.60 2.58 1.99
CA ILE A 191 20.50 3.38 1.14
C ILE A 191 20.08 3.26 -0.33
N VAL A 192 19.74 2.06 -0.81
CA VAL A 192 19.36 1.84 -2.22
C VAL A 192 18.00 2.46 -2.57
N ARG A 193 17.11 2.64 -1.59
CA ARG A 193 15.74 3.15 -1.79
C ARG A 193 15.56 4.64 -1.50
N THR A 194 16.64 5.42 -1.44
CA THR A 194 16.49 6.89 -1.39
C THR A 194 15.71 7.35 -2.61
N PRO A 195 14.59 8.11 -2.46
CA PRO A 195 13.81 8.59 -3.59
C PRO A 195 14.72 9.32 -4.58
N GLU A 196 14.56 9.00 -5.86
CA GLU A 196 15.24 9.74 -6.93
C GLU A 196 14.86 11.23 -6.80
N PRO A 197 15.82 12.16 -6.71
CA PRO A 197 15.56 13.60 -6.56
C PRO A 197 14.76 14.25 -7.70
N THR A 198 14.49 13.50 -8.77
CA THR A 198 13.94 13.99 -10.03
C THR A 198 12.49 14.45 -9.91
N GLU A 199 11.59 13.66 -9.31
CA GLU A 199 10.16 14.03 -9.17
C GLU A 199 10.00 15.31 -8.31
N THR A 200 10.77 15.41 -7.22
CA THR A 200 10.81 16.59 -6.36
C THR A 200 11.20 17.84 -7.12
N ALA A 201 12.31 17.79 -7.86
CA ALA A 201 12.80 18.92 -8.64
C ALA A 201 11.81 19.34 -9.73
N VAL A 202 11.13 18.38 -10.36
CA VAL A 202 10.11 18.67 -11.39
C VAL A 202 8.89 19.35 -10.79
N TYR A 203 8.39 18.92 -9.63
CA TYR A 203 7.27 19.61 -8.97
C TYR A 203 7.61 21.02 -8.55
N GLU A 204 8.80 21.26 -8.01
CA GLU A 204 9.26 22.61 -7.66
C GLU A 204 9.34 23.52 -8.88
N GLN A 205 9.81 23.01 -10.03
CA GLN A 205 9.83 23.75 -11.29
C GLN A 205 8.43 24.08 -11.79
N ILE A 206 7.52 23.09 -11.82
CA ILE A 206 6.12 23.31 -12.20
C ILE A 206 5.48 24.35 -11.27
N GLY A 207 5.69 24.22 -9.95
CA GLY A 207 5.14 25.15 -8.96
C GLY A 207 5.63 26.59 -9.15
N ALA A 208 6.88 26.78 -9.55
CA ALA A 208 7.45 28.10 -9.82
C ALA A 208 6.87 28.76 -11.09
N ASP A 209 6.44 27.96 -12.07
CA ASP A 209 5.87 28.44 -13.33
C ASP A 209 4.35 28.69 -13.27
N LEU A 210 3.70 28.26 -12.19
CA LEU A 210 2.25 28.39 -11.98
C LEU A 210 1.90 29.57 -11.08
N PRO A 211 0.70 30.17 -11.27
CA PRO A 211 0.23 31.23 -10.38
C PRO A 211 -0.09 30.65 -8.99
N ALA A 212 0.04 31.49 -7.95
CA ALA A 212 -0.12 31.07 -6.56
C ALA A 212 -1.53 30.58 -6.18
N ASP A 213 -2.54 30.91 -6.99
CA ASP A 213 -3.92 30.45 -6.84
C ASP A 213 -4.26 29.22 -7.71
N ALA A 214 -3.26 28.65 -8.41
CA ALA A 214 -3.45 27.46 -9.22
C ALA A 214 -3.95 26.28 -8.38
N VAL A 215 -4.92 25.57 -8.95
CA VAL A 215 -5.37 24.25 -8.49
C VAL A 215 -4.94 23.23 -9.54
N VAL A 216 -4.14 22.26 -9.13
CA VAL A 216 -3.44 21.32 -10.02
C VAL A 216 -3.95 19.89 -9.84
N MET A 217 -4.44 19.26 -10.91
CA MET A 217 -4.61 17.81 -10.95
C MET A 217 -3.26 17.14 -11.15
N SER A 218 -2.85 16.24 -10.25
CA SER A 218 -1.57 15.50 -10.37
C SER A 218 -1.70 14.05 -9.93
N GLY A 219 -0.81 13.18 -10.44
CA GLY A 219 -0.77 11.76 -10.07
C GLY A 219 -0.43 11.54 -8.58
N ASN A 220 0.30 12.47 -7.98
CA ASN A 220 0.69 12.47 -6.57
C ASN A 220 0.31 13.81 -5.90
N ALA A 221 -0.99 14.07 -5.77
CA ALA A 221 -1.49 15.32 -5.20
C ALA A 221 -0.91 15.71 -3.83
N PRO A 222 -0.75 14.78 -2.85
CA PRO A 222 -0.10 15.11 -1.58
C PRO A 222 1.37 15.51 -1.76
N GLY A 223 2.10 14.82 -2.63
CA GLY A 223 3.50 15.15 -2.94
C GLY A 223 3.62 16.50 -3.62
N PHE A 224 2.77 16.77 -4.60
CA PHE A 224 2.73 18.06 -5.30
C PHE A 224 2.48 19.21 -4.33
N TYR A 225 1.46 19.09 -3.48
CA TYR A 225 1.17 20.10 -2.43
C TYR A 225 2.36 20.29 -1.49
N TYR A 226 2.97 19.20 -1.02
CA TYR A 226 4.11 19.25 -0.09
C TYR A 226 5.31 20.03 -0.65
N HIS A 227 5.55 19.98 -1.96
CA HIS A 227 6.68 20.63 -2.60
C HIS A 227 6.40 22.02 -3.18
N THR A 228 5.13 22.38 -3.39
CA THR A 228 4.76 23.62 -4.10
C THR A 228 3.85 24.56 -3.31
N ASP A 229 3.25 24.08 -2.22
CA ASP A 229 2.15 24.74 -1.48
C ASP A 229 0.89 25.04 -2.34
N LEU A 230 0.86 24.60 -3.60
CA LEU A 230 -0.30 24.76 -4.49
C LEU A 230 -1.35 23.68 -4.21
N LYS A 231 -2.62 24.08 -4.23
CA LYS A 231 -3.74 23.15 -4.05
C LYS A 231 -3.68 22.07 -5.12
N SER A 232 -3.78 20.81 -4.71
CA SER A 232 -3.77 19.69 -5.65
C SER A 232 -4.84 18.65 -5.36
N VAL A 233 -5.37 18.06 -6.43
CA VAL A 233 -6.31 16.95 -6.40
C VAL A 233 -5.80 15.82 -7.31
N SER A 234 -6.19 14.58 -7.04
CA SER A 234 -5.72 13.43 -7.81
C SER A 234 -6.30 13.41 -9.22
N VAL A 235 -5.49 12.99 -10.20
CA VAL A 235 -5.97 12.68 -11.56
C VAL A 235 -6.94 11.49 -11.50
N PRO A 236 -8.18 11.63 -12.03
CA PRO A 236 -9.14 10.54 -12.00
C PRO A 236 -8.80 9.47 -13.04
N ASN A 237 -9.12 8.21 -12.73
CA ASN A 237 -9.05 7.10 -13.69
C ASN A 237 -10.28 7.09 -14.59
N GLU A 238 -10.40 8.11 -15.43
CA GLU A 238 -11.54 8.34 -16.33
C GLU A 238 -11.08 8.94 -17.68
N PRO A 239 -11.91 8.84 -18.74
CA PRO A 239 -11.61 9.48 -20.03
C PRO A 239 -11.46 11.01 -19.91
N PRO A 240 -10.79 11.67 -20.88
CA PRO A 240 -10.53 13.11 -20.82
C PRO A 240 -11.78 13.97 -20.58
N ASP A 241 -12.92 13.61 -21.17
CA ASP A 241 -14.18 14.35 -21.05
C ASP A 241 -14.69 14.39 -19.60
N VAL A 242 -14.55 13.27 -18.88
CA VAL A 242 -14.94 13.13 -17.48
C VAL A 242 -13.89 13.77 -16.57
N LEU A 243 -12.60 13.70 -16.93
CA LEU A 243 -11.54 14.46 -16.27
C LEU A 243 -11.84 15.96 -16.29
N LEU A 244 -12.26 16.50 -17.44
CA LEU A 244 -12.63 17.92 -17.55
C LEU A 244 -13.88 18.25 -16.71
N SER A 245 -14.84 17.33 -16.62
CA SER A 245 -16.02 17.50 -15.75
C SER A 245 -15.63 17.52 -14.26
N ALA A 246 -14.68 16.66 -13.86
CA ALA A 246 -14.11 16.67 -12.51
C ALA A 246 -13.28 17.94 -12.26
N ALA A 247 -12.54 18.41 -13.26
CA ALA A 247 -11.77 19.65 -13.20
C ALA A 247 -12.68 20.86 -12.95
N GLU A 248 -13.83 20.92 -13.63
CA GLU A 248 -14.85 21.94 -13.38
C GLU A 248 -15.37 21.87 -11.93
N ALA A 249 -15.79 20.68 -11.47
CA ALA A 249 -16.37 20.47 -10.15
C ALA A 249 -15.41 20.82 -8.99
N TYR A 250 -14.10 20.63 -9.18
CA TYR A 250 -13.08 20.93 -8.17
C TYR A 250 -12.31 22.24 -8.45
N HIS A 251 -12.77 23.06 -9.40
CA HIS A 251 -12.13 24.31 -9.80
C HIS A 251 -10.64 24.17 -10.15
N VAL A 252 -10.31 23.09 -10.85
CA VAL A 252 -8.96 22.80 -11.32
C VAL A 252 -8.63 23.70 -12.50
N THR A 253 -7.43 24.28 -12.44
CA THR A 253 -6.89 25.21 -13.43
C THR A 253 -5.81 24.59 -14.31
N HIS A 254 -5.11 23.57 -13.79
CA HIS A 254 -3.98 22.95 -14.45
C HIS A 254 -3.99 21.43 -14.24
N LEU A 255 -3.43 20.69 -15.19
CA LEU A 255 -3.20 19.25 -15.12
C LEU A 255 -1.71 18.97 -15.32
N ALA A 256 -1.08 18.32 -14.34
CA ALA A 256 0.25 17.74 -14.46
C ALA A 256 0.10 16.23 -14.73
N LEU A 257 0.18 15.83 -16.00
CA LEU A 257 -0.03 14.46 -16.45
C LEU A 257 1.31 13.75 -16.64
N ASP A 258 1.60 12.81 -15.74
CA ASP A 258 2.82 11.98 -15.74
C ASP A 258 2.73 10.82 -16.75
N ILE A 259 3.87 10.25 -17.14
CA ILE A 259 3.94 9.03 -17.96
C ILE A 259 3.20 7.83 -17.35
N ASN A 260 3.10 7.73 -16.03
CA ASN A 260 2.36 6.70 -15.28
C ASN A 260 0.88 7.08 -15.04
N HIS A 261 0.26 7.80 -15.97
CA HIS A 261 -1.14 8.20 -15.88
C HIS A 261 -2.12 7.02 -16.02
N PRO A 262 -3.38 7.19 -15.56
CA PRO A 262 -4.43 6.20 -15.80
C PRO A 262 -4.66 5.93 -17.30
N LEU A 263 -4.78 4.65 -17.68
CA LEU A 263 -4.90 4.20 -19.08
C LEU A 263 -5.94 4.97 -19.93
N PRO A 264 -7.12 5.35 -19.42
CA PRO A 264 -8.09 6.14 -20.21
C PRO A 264 -7.57 7.50 -20.70
N LEU A 265 -6.49 8.02 -20.12
CA LEU A 265 -5.87 9.29 -20.48
C LEU A 265 -4.69 9.14 -21.46
N ASP A 266 -4.39 7.93 -21.93
CA ASP A 266 -3.27 7.67 -22.85
C ASP A 266 -3.35 8.51 -24.12
N ALA A 267 -4.53 8.62 -24.73
CA ALA A 267 -4.73 9.46 -25.92
C ALA A 267 -4.48 10.96 -25.65
N LEU A 268 -4.76 11.44 -24.43
CA LEU A 268 -4.45 12.83 -24.03
C LEU A 268 -2.94 13.00 -23.82
N TYR A 269 -2.29 12.03 -23.17
CA TYR A 269 -0.84 12.05 -22.96
C TYR A 269 -0.08 11.97 -24.29
N THR A 270 -0.43 11.06 -25.21
CA THR A 270 0.22 10.93 -26.52
C THR A 270 -0.11 12.08 -27.48
N GLY A 271 -1.15 12.86 -27.19
CA GLY A 271 -1.58 14.02 -27.98
C GLY A 271 -2.50 13.67 -29.16
N GLU A 272 -3.02 12.44 -29.19
CA GLU A 272 -4.03 11.94 -30.12
C GLU A 272 -5.42 12.52 -29.84
N TRP A 273 -5.71 12.81 -28.58
CA TRP A 273 -6.92 13.50 -28.15
C TRP A 273 -6.65 14.99 -27.91
N ARG A 274 -7.53 15.86 -28.39
CA ARG A 274 -7.41 17.33 -28.29
C ARG A 274 -8.78 17.96 -28.07
N ASP A 275 -8.84 18.98 -27.22
CA ASP A 275 -10.04 19.77 -26.95
C ASP A 275 -9.62 21.22 -26.64
N GLY A 276 -10.42 22.21 -27.05
CA GLY A 276 -10.09 23.63 -26.82
C GLY A 276 -10.07 24.04 -25.34
N ARG A 277 -10.69 23.23 -24.47
CA ARG A 277 -10.71 23.43 -23.01
C ARG A 277 -9.41 23.02 -22.32
N ILE A 278 -8.50 22.34 -23.00
CA ILE A 278 -7.24 21.91 -22.39
C ILE A 278 -6.07 22.09 -23.36
N GLN A 279 -5.09 22.86 -22.93
CA GLN A 279 -3.97 23.28 -23.76
C GLN A 279 -2.66 22.89 -23.09
N LEU A 280 -1.79 22.20 -23.82
CA LEU A 280 -0.43 21.91 -23.36
C LEU A 280 0.34 23.24 -23.22
N LEU A 281 0.84 23.52 -22.01
CA LEU A 281 1.67 24.69 -21.72
C LEU A 281 3.15 24.35 -21.89
N ASN A 282 3.58 23.26 -21.25
CA ASN A 282 4.98 22.87 -21.21
C ASN A 282 5.15 21.38 -20.91
N MET A 283 6.37 20.88 -21.07
CA MET A 283 6.76 19.51 -20.74
C MET A 283 8.00 19.56 -19.84
N TYR A 284 7.93 18.88 -18.70
CA TYR A 284 9.00 18.75 -17.71
C TYR A 284 9.34 17.27 -17.60
N ASP A 285 10.43 16.86 -18.23
CA ASP A 285 10.80 15.45 -18.37
C ASP A 285 9.62 14.60 -18.88
N ASP A 286 9.11 13.69 -18.04
CA ASP A 286 8.00 12.78 -18.33
C ASP A 286 6.62 13.31 -17.90
N ILE A 287 6.53 14.58 -17.47
CA ILE A 287 5.29 15.24 -17.04
C ILE A 287 4.88 16.30 -18.06
N LYS A 288 3.65 16.18 -18.57
CA LYS A 288 3.02 17.18 -19.44
C LYS A 288 2.13 18.10 -18.63
N LEU A 289 2.44 19.39 -18.64
CA LEU A 289 1.66 20.42 -17.96
C LEU A 289 0.65 21.02 -18.93
N TYR A 290 -0.63 20.90 -18.60
CA TYR A 290 -1.73 21.50 -19.35
C TYR A 290 -2.43 22.59 -18.53
N GLN A 291 -2.90 23.62 -19.22
CA GLN A 291 -3.88 24.57 -18.72
C GLN A 291 -5.27 24.04 -19.03
N ILE A 292 -6.17 24.12 -18.06
CA ILE A 292 -7.60 23.84 -18.23
C ILE A 292 -8.35 25.17 -18.24
N ASN A 293 -8.99 25.45 -19.37
CA ASN A 293 -9.84 26.62 -19.57
C ASN A 293 -11.28 26.20 -19.24
N GLN A 294 -11.84 26.80 -18.18
CA GLN A 294 -13.24 26.66 -17.81
C GLN A 294 -14.13 27.60 -18.61
#